data_AF-A0A924XIL2-F1
#
_entry.id   AF-A0A924XIL2-F1
#
_cell.length_a   1.000
_cell.length_b   1.000
_cell.length_c   1.000
_cell.angle_alpha   90.00
_cell.angle_beta   90.00
_cell.angle_gamma   90.00
#
_symmetry.space_group_name_H-M   'P 1'
#
loop_
_entity.id
_entity.type
_entity.pdbx_description
1 polymer ?
#
loop_
_entity_poly.entity_id
_entity_poly.type
_entity_poly.pdbx_seq_one_letter_code
_entity_poly.pdbx_strand_id
1 'polypeptide(L)'
;MADAINQPPPLETRASGDVTTESLANLLEWFLKYDERVAIMRHPQIEALFQWKQQDSKAFGEDIYPFESAEDRFAVGIFQALAENNTKELLHEWLTDLLNALQQAKETNAQVVNDYKLGDTAYFRIENTDKDPSPLDVVKLIPSTVTQRLYLTACWLETLCIAETRVIGWVFQQLYDERFAAKS
;
A
#
# COMPACT_ATOMS: atom_id res chain seq x y z
N MET A 1 17.40 -28.59 -4.45
CA MET A 1 15.92 -28.47 -4.44
C MET A 1 15.49 -27.54 -3.31
N ALA A 2 15.96 -26.27 -3.32
CA ALA A 2 15.67 -25.30 -2.26
C ALA A 2 14.96 -24.03 -2.78
N ASP A 3 14.71 -23.93 -4.09
CA ASP A 3 14.30 -22.67 -4.73
C ASP A 3 12.78 -22.45 -4.79
N ALA A 4 11.96 -23.44 -4.43
CA ALA A 4 10.50 -23.35 -4.54
C ALA A 4 9.82 -22.55 -3.42
N ILE A 5 10.51 -22.27 -2.30
CA ILE A 5 9.92 -21.57 -1.14
C ILE A 5 10.01 -20.03 -1.30
N ASN A 6 10.91 -19.53 -2.17
CA ASN A 6 11.25 -18.10 -2.27
C ASN A 6 10.69 -17.40 -3.52
N GLN A 7 9.79 -18.03 -4.29
CA GLN A 7 9.11 -17.37 -5.40
C GLN A 7 7.62 -17.22 -5.10
N PRO A 8 6.99 -16.09 -5.50
CA PRO A 8 5.55 -15.94 -5.40
C PRO A 8 4.85 -17.08 -6.16
N PRO A 9 3.77 -17.67 -5.62
CA PRO A 9 3.05 -18.72 -6.31
C PRO A 9 2.45 -18.20 -7.63
N PRO A 10 2.33 -19.06 -8.67
CA PRO A 10 1.75 -18.65 -9.94
C PRO A 10 0.27 -18.30 -9.77
N LEU A 11 -0.21 -17.38 -10.62
CA LEU A 11 -1.64 -17.12 -10.73
C LEU A 11 -2.32 -18.17 -11.59
N GLU A 12 -3.52 -18.53 -11.21
CA GLU A 12 -4.39 -19.40 -12.00
C GLU A 12 -5.52 -18.58 -12.56
N THR A 13 -5.81 -18.75 -13.85
CA THR A 13 -6.92 -18.07 -14.52
C THR A 13 -8.04 -19.05 -14.86
N ARG A 14 -9.27 -18.54 -14.83
CA ARG A 14 -10.45 -19.26 -15.31
C ARG A 14 -10.49 -19.23 -16.83
N ALA A 15 -11.38 -20.04 -17.41
CA ALA A 15 -11.65 -20.02 -18.85
C ALA A 15 -12.12 -18.64 -19.37
N SER A 16 -12.64 -17.76 -18.50
CA SER A 16 -12.99 -16.37 -18.83
C SER A 16 -11.79 -15.43 -18.93
N GLY A 17 -10.59 -15.85 -18.50
CA GLY A 17 -9.40 -15.00 -18.36
C GLY A 17 -9.23 -14.39 -16.97
N ASP A 18 -10.24 -14.48 -16.09
CA ASP A 18 -10.19 -13.91 -14.75
C ASP A 18 -9.27 -14.71 -13.81
N VAL A 19 -8.53 -14.02 -12.96
CA VAL A 19 -7.73 -14.65 -11.89
C VAL A 19 -8.66 -15.35 -10.89
N THR A 20 -8.32 -16.57 -10.49
CA THR A 20 -9.07 -17.30 -9.46
C THR A 20 -8.83 -16.69 -8.08
N THR A 21 -9.89 -16.57 -7.28
CA THR A 21 -9.81 -16.06 -5.90
C THR A 21 -8.80 -16.81 -5.04
N GLU A 22 -8.72 -18.14 -5.19
CA GLU A 22 -7.80 -18.99 -4.44
C GLU A 22 -6.34 -18.71 -4.78
N SER A 23 -5.98 -18.65 -6.08
CA SER A 23 -4.61 -18.35 -6.48
C SER A 23 -4.17 -16.95 -6.05
N LEU A 24 -5.07 -15.96 -6.10
CA LEU A 24 -4.80 -14.61 -5.62
C LEU A 24 -4.63 -14.54 -4.11
N ALA A 25 -5.44 -15.27 -3.34
CA ALA A 25 -5.28 -15.36 -1.88
C ALA A 25 -3.92 -15.99 -1.51
N ASN A 26 -3.52 -17.07 -2.20
CA ASN A 26 -2.21 -17.69 -1.99
C ASN A 26 -1.05 -16.74 -2.34
N LEU A 27 -1.19 -15.97 -3.42
CA LEU A 27 -0.23 -14.94 -3.81
C LEU A 27 -0.11 -13.85 -2.74
N LEU A 28 -1.25 -13.33 -2.26
CA LEU A 28 -1.30 -12.31 -1.23
C LEU A 28 -0.65 -12.77 0.07
N GLU A 29 -0.96 -13.98 0.53
CA GLU A 29 -0.34 -14.54 1.73
C GLU A 29 1.18 -14.66 1.57
N TRP A 30 1.65 -15.06 0.38
CA TRP A 30 3.09 -15.08 0.10
C TRP A 30 3.71 -13.69 0.23
N PHE A 31 3.11 -12.66 -0.37
CA PHE A 31 3.63 -11.29 -0.27
C PHE A 31 3.61 -10.77 1.17
N LEU A 32 2.51 -10.99 1.91
CA LEU A 32 2.39 -10.60 3.31
C LEU A 32 3.38 -11.32 4.23
N LYS A 33 3.95 -12.44 3.79
CA LYS A 33 4.92 -13.22 4.57
C LYS A 33 6.37 -12.99 4.17
N TYR A 34 6.65 -12.75 2.89
CA TYR A 34 8.01 -12.77 2.35
C TYR A 34 8.45 -11.44 1.71
N ASP A 35 7.52 -10.56 1.37
CA ASP A 35 7.85 -9.24 0.83
C ASP A 35 7.78 -8.20 1.92
N GLU A 36 8.91 -7.71 2.41
CA GLU A 36 8.98 -6.74 3.52
C GLU A 36 8.10 -5.50 3.28
N ARG A 37 7.96 -5.07 2.02
CA ARG A 37 7.17 -3.89 1.64
C ARG A 37 5.66 -4.15 1.66
N VAL A 38 5.23 -5.40 1.63
CA VAL A 38 3.82 -5.80 1.75
C VAL A 38 3.52 -6.32 3.15
N ALA A 39 4.42 -7.08 3.74
CA ALA A 39 4.35 -7.58 5.12
C ALA A 39 4.16 -6.44 6.13
N ILE A 40 4.60 -5.23 5.80
CA ILE A 40 4.37 -4.03 6.61
C ILE A 40 2.90 -3.75 6.91
N MET A 41 1.97 -4.23 6.08
CA MET A 41 0.53 -4.11 6.33
C MET A 41 0.07 -4.85 7.59
N ARG A 42 0.86 -5.82 8.08
CA ARG A 42 0.67 -6.52 9.36
C ARG A 42 1.34 -5.82 10.54
N HIS A 43 2.07 -4.74 10.31
CA HIS A 43 2.87 -4.09 11.33
C HIS A 43 2.00 -3.25 12.29
N PRO A 44 2.20 -3.33 13.62
CA PRO A 44 1.37 -2.60 14.59
C PRO A 44 1.32 -1.08 14.38
N GLN A 45 2.40 -0.48 13.87
CA GLN A 45 2.39 0.96 13.59
C GLN A 45 1.52 1.32 12.36
N ILE A 46 1.44 0.43 11.37
CA ILE A 46 0.56 0.62 10.21
C ILE A 46 -0.89 0.37 10.61
N GLU A 47 -1.14 -0.62 11.45
CA GLU A 47 -2.46 -0.84 12.04
C GLU A 47 -2.93 0.41 12.81
N ALA A 48 -2.08 0.97 13.68
CA ALA A 48 -2.41 2.20 14.40
C ALA A 48 -2.68 3.39 13.47
N LEU A 49 -1.92 3.53 12.38
CA LEU A 49 -2.13 4.56 11.37
C LEU A 49 -3.47 4.38 10.61
N PHE A 50 -3.82 3.13 10.27
CA PHE A 50 -5.10 2.81 9.67
C PHE A 50 -6.27 3.14 10.59
N GLN A 51 -6.18 2.74 11.86
CA GLN A 51 -7.20 3.07 12.87
C GLN A 51 -7.34 4.58 13.07
N TRP A 52 -6.23 5.32 13.05
CA TRP A 52 -6.26 6.78 13.02
C TRP A 52 -7.03 7.30 11.79
N LYS A 53 -6.77 6.77 10.59
CA LYS A 53 -7.44 7.21 9.36
C LYS A 53 -8.95 6.95 9.40
N GLN A 54 -9.38 5.81 9.96
CA GLN A 54 -10.80 5.52 10.17
C GLN A 54 -11.47 6.54 11.10
N GLN A 55 -10.80 6.88 12.21
CA GLN A 55 -11.30 7.87 13.16
C GLN A 55 -11.36 9.27 12.55
N ASP A 56 -10.35 9.64 11.76
CA ASP A 56 -10.32 10.91 11.03
C ASP A 56 -11.49 11.00 10.05
N SER A 57 -11.69 10.00 9.18
CA SER A 57 -12.83 9.98 8.25
C SER A 57 -14.17 10.10 8.97
N LYS A 58 -14.37 9.34 10.06
CA LYS A 58 -15.58 9.46 10.89
C LYS A 58 -15.78 10.87 11.46
N ALA A 59 -14.72 11.53 11.92
CA ALA A 59 -14.79 12.86 12.51
C ALA A 59 -15.20 13.94 11.48
N PHE A 60 -14.92 13.72 10.20
CA PHE A 60 -15.25 14.63 9.10
C PHE A 60 -16.51 14.20 8.31
N GLY A 61 -17.26 13.21 8.81
CA GLY A 61 -18.48 12.74 8.16
C GLY A 61 -18.25 12.00 6.85
N GLU A 62 -17.03 11.50 6.63
CA GLU A 62 -16.71 10.57 5.55
C GLU A 62 -17.09 9.15 5.97
N ASP A 63 -17.44 8.31 5.01
CA ASP A 63 -17.68 6.90 5.27
C ASP A 63 -16.39 6.23 5.75
N ILE A 64 -16.51 5.44 6.82
CA ILE A 64 -15.43 4.56 7.26
C ILE A 64 -15.43 3.32 6.40
N TYR A 65 -14.23 2.80 6.11
CA TYR A 65 -14.11 1.54 5.43
C TYR A 65 -14.62 0.40 6.33
N PRO A 66 -15.36 -0.59 5.82
CA PRO A 66 -15.88 -1.69 6.62
C PRO A 66 -14.80 -2.77 6.85
N PHE A 67 -13.59 -2.38 7.28
CA PHE A 67 -12.47 -3.29 7.51
C PHE A 67 -11.99 -3.21 8.97
N GLU A 68 -11.69 -4.37 9.54
CA GLU A 68 -11.27 -4.49 10.93
C GLU A 68 -9.77 -4.17 11.10
N SER A 69 -8.96 -4.39 10.05
CA SER A 69 -7.52 -4.18 10.06
C SER A 69 -6.99 -3.53 8.78
N ALA A 70 -5.76 -3.02 8.86
CA ALA A 70 -5.02 -2.49 7.71
C ALA A 70 -4.74 -3.59 6.67
N GLU A 71 -4.45 -4.81 7.13
CA GLU A 71 -4.29 -6.00 6.28
C GLU A 71 -5.57 -6.28 5.49
N ASP A 72 -6.74 -6.28 6.13
CA ASP A 72 -8.02 -6.56 5.45
C ASP A 72 -8.32 -5.49 4.39
N ARG A 73 -8.13 -4.21 4.73
CA ARG A 73 -8.29 -3.10 3.78
C ARG A 73 -7.39 -3.29 2.56
N PHE A 74 -6.14 -3.68 2.78
CA PHE A 74 -5.20 -3.94 1.70
C PHE A 74 -5.62 -5.16 0.87
N ALA A 75 -5.84 -6.31 1.49
CA ALA A 75 -6.16 -7.55 0.79
C ALA A 75 -7.44 -7.39 -0.06
N VAL A 76 -8.52 -6.87 0.54
CA VAL A 76 -9.77 -6.64 -0.20
C VAL A 76 -9.59 -5.58 -1.28
N GLY A 77 -8.78 -4.55 -1.04
CA GLY A 77 -8.43 -3.55 -2.05
C GLY A 77 -7.78 -4.16 -3.30
N ILE A 78 -6.90 -5.15 -3.13
CA ILE A 78 -6.30 -5.90 -4.26
C ILE A 78 -7.36 -6.66 -5.04
N PHE A 79 -8.25 -7.40 -4.36
CA PHE A 79 -9.33 -8.13 -5.02
C PHE A 79 -10.25 -7.20 -5.82
N GLN A 80 -10.63 -6.06 -5.24
CA GLN A 80 -11.47 -5.06 -5.89
C GLN A 80 -10.76 -4.44 -7.09
N ALA A 81 -9.51 -4.02 -6.93
CA ALA A 81 -8.72 -3.44 -8.00
C ALA A 81 -8.60 -4.37 -9.20
N LEU A 82 -8.35 -5.66 -8.99
CA LEU A 82 -8.24 -6.63 -10.09
C LEU A 82 -9.59 -6.97 -10.73
N ALA A 83 -10.68 -6.96 -9.96
CA ALA A 83 -12.02 -7.20 -10.48
C ALA A 83 -12.52 -6.01 -11.34
N GLU A 84 -12.20 -4.78 -10.93
CA GLU A 84 -12.62 -3.55 -11.61
C GLU A 84 -11.72 -3.20 -12.79
N ASN A 85 -10.44 -3.54 -12.72
CA ASN A 85 -9.44 -3.30 -13.76
C ASN A 85 -9.08 -4.58 -14.51
N ASN A 86 -10.09 -5.23 -15.09
CA ASN A 86 -10.02 -6.59 -15.65
C ASN A 86 -9.43 -6.69 -17.07
N THR A 87 -8.87 -5.61 -17.59
CA THR A 87 -8.17 -5.59 -18.89
C THR A 87 -6.76 -5.04 -18.73
N LYS A 88 -5.88 -5.30 -19.71
CA LYS A 88 -4.50 -4.83 -19.66
C LYS A 88 -4.43 -3.31 -19.55
N GLU A 89 -5.27 -2.63 -20.31
CA GLU A 89 -5.33 -1.16 -20.37
C GLU A 89 -5.80 -0.58 -19.04
N LEU A 90 -6.90 -1.09 -18.48
CA LEU A 90 -7.42 -0.62 -17.19
C LEU A 90 -6.43 -0.91 -16.05
N LEU A 91 -5.82 -2.10 -16.04
CA LEU A 91 -4.85 -2.45 -15.01
C LEU A 91 -3.57 -1.62 -15.12
N HIS A 92 -3.16 -1.27 -16.35
CA HIS A 92 -2.05 -0.34 -16.59
C HIS A 92 -2.38 1.06 -16.08
N GLU A 93 -3.59 1.58 -16.38
CA GLU A 93 -4.06 2.87 -15.87
C GLU A 93 -4.10 2.91 -14.35
N TRP A 94 -4.67 1.87 -13.72
CA TRP A 94 -4.69 1.75 -12.26
C TRP A 94 -3.30 1.73 -11.62
N LEU A 95 -2.36 0.97 -12.21
CA LEU A 95 -0.96 0.97 -11.75
C LEU A 95 -0.31 2.34 -11.89
N THR A 96 -0.60 3.06 -12.97
CA THR A 96 -0.15 4.45 -13.14
C THR A 96 -0.72 5.35 -12.04
N ASP A 97 -2.00 5.23 -11.72
CA ASP A 97 -2.64 6.03 -10.67
C ASP A 97 -2.05 5.72 -9.28
N LEU A 98 -1.79 4.45 -8.96
CA LEU A 98 -1.12 4.06 -7.73
C LEU A 98 0.30 4.64 -7.62
N LEU A 99 1.07 4.61 -8.71
CA LEU A 99 2.41 5.18 -8.75
C LEU A 99 2.39 6.71 -8.60
N ASN A 100 1.42 7.38 -9.22
CA ASN A 100 1.23 8.81 -9.08
C ASN A 100 0.83 9.20 -7.65
N ALA A 101 -0.11 8.48 -7.04
CA ALA A 101 -0.52 8.68 -5.65
C ALA A 101 0.66 8.44 -4.69
N LEU A 102 1.45 7.40 -4.93
CA LEU A 102 2.67 7.12 -4.18
C LEU A 102 3.68 8.28 -4.28
N GLN A 103 3.92 8.78 -5.48
CA GLN A 103 4.84 9.89 -5.69
C GLN A 103 4.38 11.16 -4.97
N GLN A 104 3.09 11.50 -5.07
CA GLN A 104 2.52 12.66 -4.37
C GLN A 104 2.58 12.51 -2.85
N ALA A 105 2.32 11.31 -2.33
CA ALA A 105 2.42 11.03 -0.90
C ALA A 105 3.86 11.21 -0.39
N LYS A 106 4.85 10.70 -1.14
CA LYS A 106 6.28 10.88 -0.85
C LYS A 106 6.70 12.34 -0.86
N GLU A 107 6.30 13.08 -1.87
CA GLU A 107 6.60 14.52 -1.98
C GLU A 107 5.97 15.31 -0.83
N THR A 108 4.73 14.98 -0.47
CA THR A 108 4.04 15.60 0.67
C THR A 108 4.76 15.31 1.98
N ASN A 109 5.12 14.05 2.24
CA ASN A 109 5.89 13.67 3.43
C ASN A 109 7.24 14.38 3.47
N ALA A 110 7.96 14.43 2.35
CA ALA A 110 9.23 15.13 2.22
C ALA A 110 9.09 16.62 2.57
N GLN A 111 8.07 17.26 2.01
CA GLN A 111 7.81 18.69 2.21
C GLN A 111 7.53 18.98 3.69
N VAL A 112 6.65 18.20 4.34
CA VAL A 112 6.35 18.37 5.77
C VAL A 112 7.59 18.15 6.64
N VAL A 113 8.35 17.07 6.40
CA VAL A 113 9.58 16.80 7.16
C VAL A 113 10.58 17.96 7.04
N ASN A 114 10.71 18.53 5.85
CA ASN A 114 11.60 19.66 5.60
C ASN A 114 11.11 20.95 6.27
N ASP A 115 9.82 21.28 6.12
CA ASP A 115 9.23 22.52 6.66
C ASP A 115 9.32 22.60 8.18
N TYR A 116 9.15 21.45 8.86
CA TYR A 116 9.20 21.37 10.31
C TYR A 116 10.55 20.88 10.84
N LYS A 117 11.55 20.68 9.97
CA LYS A 117 12.91 20.23 10.31
C LYS A 117 12.91 18.99 11.21
N LEU A 118 12.05 18.02 10.88
CA LEU A 118 11.83 16.83 11.70
C LEU A 118 13.02 15.84 11.66
N GLY A 119 13.98 16.09 10.76
CA GLY A 119 15.22 15.32 10.61
C GLY A 119 15.01 13.99 9.88
N ASP A 120 16.11 13.30 9.59
CA ASP A 120 16.08 12.01 8.87
C ASP A 120 15.37 10.90 9.65
N THR A 121 15.30 11.02 10.98
CA THR A 121 14.60 10.09 11.85
C THR A 121 13.08 10.21 11.76
N ALA A 122 12.54 11.30 11.21
CA ALA A 122 11.10 11.47 11.06
C ALA A 122 10.54 10.85 9.77
N TYR A 123 11.42 10.39 8.87
CA TYR A 123 10.99 9.62 7.72
C TYR A 123 10.57 8.24 8.19
N PHE A 124 9.27 7.97 8.14
CA PHE A 124 8.78 6.62 8.22
C PHE A 124 9.29 5.83 7.01
N ARG A 125 10.30 4.97 7.21
CA ARG A 125 10.80 4.10 6.15
C ARG A 125 10.30 2.70 6.41
N ILE A 126 9.54 2.17 5.46
CA ILE A 126 9.04 0.79 5.47
C ILE A 126 10.17 -0.23 5.70
N GLU A 127 11.40 0.10 5.29
CA GLU A 127 12.58 -0.76 5.41
C GLU A 127 13.18 -0.83 6.83
N ASN A 128 12.76 0.02 7.79
CA ASN A 128 13.29 0.05 9.18
C ASN A 128 12.23 0.32 10.26
N THR A 129 11.01 -0.13 10.05
CA THR A 129 9.84 0.22 10.88
C THR A 129 9.94 -0.14 12.37
N ASP A 130 10.74 -1.14 12.74
CA ASP A 130 11.01 -1.50 14.14
C ASP A 130 11.90 -0.47 14.87
N LYS A 131 12.67 0.31 14.12
CA LYS A 131 13.66 1.27 14.63
C LYS A 131 13.25 2.72 14.40
N ASP A 132 12.46 2.95 13.36
CA ASP A 132 11.95 4.26 13.02
C ASP A 132 10.75 4.63 13.91
N PRO A 133 10.60 5.91 14.27
CA PRO A 133 9.46 6.36 15.06
C PRO A 133 8.17 6.20 14.28
N SER A 134 7.09 5.85 14.99
CA SER A 134 5.76 5.79 14.41
C SER A 134 5.36 7.15 13.81
N PRO A 135 4.61 7.18 12.69
CA PRO A 135 4.03 8.42 12.17
C PRO A 135 3.20 9.16 13.23
N LEU A 136 2.55 8.42 14.12
CA LEU A 136 1.75 8.97 15.23
C LEU A 136 2.59 9.59 16.35
N ASP A 137 3.89 9.29 16.42
CA ASP A 137 4.82 9.98 17.31
C ASP A 137 5.43 11.21 16.63
N VAL A 138 5.82 11.08 15.36
CA VAL A 138 6.37 12.19 14.56
C VAL A 138 5.37 13.34 14.45
N VAL A 139 4.08 13.03 14.22
CA VAL A 139 3.04 14.05 14.04
C VAL A 139 2.88 14.98 15.24
N LYS A 140 3.26 14.55 16.46
CA LYS A 140 3.20 15.36 17.68
C LYS A 140 4.15 16.56 17.64
N LEU A 141 5.17 16.52 16.78
CA LEU A 141 6.11 17.60 16.56
C LEU A 141 5.58 18.66 15.59
N ILE A 142 4.48 18.37 14.88
CA ILE A 142 3.85 19.28 13.93
C ILE A 142 2.77 20.09 14.68
N PRO A 143 2.86 21.43 14.75
CA PRO A 143 1.94 22.25 15.53
C PRO A 143 0.55 22.45 14.89
N SER A 144 0.46 22.37 13.56
CA SER A 144 -0.78 22.61 12.82
C SER A 144 -1.59 21.34 12.64
N THR A 145 -2.82 21.28 13.18
CA THR A 145 -3.72 20.12 13.00
C THR A 145 -4.01 19.80 11.53
N VAL A 146 -4.09 20.82 10.67
CA VAL A 146 -4.28 20.62 9.22
C VAL A 146 -3.08 19.90 8.63
N THR A 147 -1.88 20.34 8.98
CA THR A 147 -0.63 19.71 8.52
C THR A 147 -0.45 18.31 9.11
N GLN A 148 -0.84 18.10 10.37
CA GLN A 148 -0.82 16.79 11.02
C GLN A 148 -1.67 15.78 10.24
N ARG A 149 -2.90 16.16 9.87
CA ARG A 149 -3.80 15.32 9.07
C ARG A 149 -3.23 15.03 7.69
N LEU A 150 -2.68 16.06 7.02
CA LEU A 150 -2.04 15.92 5.72
C LEU A 150 -0.88 14.91 5.78
N TYR A 151 0.01 15.06 6.77
CA TYR A 151 1.15 14.17 6.98
C TYR A 151 0.72 12.72 7.21
N LEU A 152 -0.17 12.47 8.17
CA LEU A 152 -0.62 11.12 8.47
C LEU A 152 -1.38 10.47 7.30
N THR A 153 -2.16 11.25 6.55
CA THR A 153 -2.81 10.77 5.32
C THR A 153 -1.78 10.37 4.27
N ALA A 154 -0.75 11.19 4.07
CA ALA A 154 0.32 10.88 3.14
C ALA A 154 1.15 9.66 3.60
N CYS A 155 1.44 9.48 4.89
CA CYS A 155 2.06 8.25 5.39
C CYS A 155 1.20 7.00 5.11
N TRP A 156 -0.12 7.10 5.28
CA TRP A 156 -1.04 5.99 5.01
C TRP A 156 -1.05 5.64 3.52
N LEU A 157 -1.19 6.65 2.65
CA LEU A 157 -1.19 6.46 1.19
C LEU A 157 0.14 5.93 0.69
N GLU A 158 1.27 6.45 1.18
CA GLU A 158 2.59 5.94 0.81
C GLU A 158 2.74 4.45 1.13
N THR A 159 2.34 4.04 2.34
CA THR A 159 2.37 2.63 2.75
C THR A 159 1.47 1.75 1.90
N LEU A 160 0.21 2.16 1.75
CA LEU A 160 -0.79 1.38 1.03
C LEU A 160 -0.43 1.24 -0.45
N CYS A 161 -0.06 2.34 -1.13
CA CYS A 161 0.28 2.32 -2.54
C CYS A 161 1.59 1.55 -2.82
N ILE A 162 2.56 1.55 -1.89
CA ILE A 162 3.73 0.67 -2.01
C ILE A 162 3.31 -0.79 -2.00
N ALA A 163 2.50 -1.20 -1.01
CA ALA A 163 2.04 -2.58 -0.91
C ALA A 163 1.20 -2.99 -2.13
N GLU A 164 0.26 -2.14 -2.56
CA GLU A 164 -0.63 -2.41 -3.69
C GLU A 164 0.14 -2.49 -5.01
N THR A 165 1.06 -1.57 -5.27
CA THR A 165 1.88 -1.59 -6.48
C THR A 165 2.77 -2.84 -6.56
N ARG A 166 3.29 -3.33 -5.43
CA ARG A 166 4.12 -4.55 -5.40
C ARG A 166 3.34 -5.77 -5.85
N VAL A 167 2.13 -5.96 -5.31
CA VAL A 167 1.29 -7.12 -5.66
C VAL A 167 0.69 -6.96 -7.05
N ILE A 168 0.06 -5.82 -7.35
CA ILE A 168 -0.61 -5.60 -8.64
C ILE A 168 0.40 -5.57 -9.78
N GLY A 169 1.58 -4.99 -9.58
CA GLY A 169 2.65 -5.00 -10.58
C GLY A 169 3.13 -6.42 -10.89
N TRP A 170 3.18 -7.30 -9.89
CA TRP A 170 3.48 -8.71 -10.10
C TRP A 170 2.37 -9.43 -10.86
N VAL A 171 1.11 -9.19 -10.47
CA VAL A 171 -0.07 -9.74 -11.15
C VAL A 171 -0.10 -9.33 -12.63
N PHE A 172 0.13 -8.04 -12.91
CA PHE A 172 0.23 -7.52 -14.27
C PHE A 172 1.31 -8.25 -15.09
N GLN A 173 2.50 -8.42 -14.51
CA GLN A 173 3.59 -9.12 -15.17
C GLN A 173 3.25 -10.59 -15.47
N GLN A 174 2.57 -11.27 -14.54
CA GLN A 174 2.16 -12.67 -14.71
C GLN A 174 1.05 -12.83 -15.76
N LEU A 175 0.10 -11.89 -15.83
CA LEU A 175 -1.03 -11.98 -16.76
C LEU A 175 -0.65 -11.62 -18.20
N TYR A 176 0.32 -10.73 -18.39
CA TYR A 176 0.64 -10.17 -19.71
C TYR A 176 2.06 -10.45 -20.19
N ASP A 177 2.85 -11.23 -19.45
CA ASP A 177 4.26 -11.55 -19.74
C ASP A 177 5.14 -10.30 -20.00
N GLU A 178 4.74 -9.16 -19.45
CA GLU A 178 5.37 -7.86 -19.67
C GLU A 178 5.60 -7.16 -18.34
N ARG A 179 6.79 -6.61 -18.14
CA ARG A 179 7.02 -5.71 -17.01
C ARG A 179 6.25 -4.42 -17.23
N PHE A 180 5.61 -3.93 -16.16
CA PHE A 180 5.03 -2.61 -16.19
C PHE A 180 6.09 -1.57 -16.55
N ALA A 181 5.80 -0.78 -17.58
CA ALA A 181 6.55 0.42 -17.91
C ALA A 181 5.57 1.60 -17.84
N ALA A 182 5.88 2.58 -16.98
CA ALA A 182 5.15 3.83 -16.98
C ALA A 182 5.28 4.46 -18.38
N LYS A 183 4.16 4.85 -18.98
CA LYS A 183 4.21 5.61 -20.24
C LYS A 183 4.93 6.93 -19.95
N SER A 184 6.06 7.14 -20.64
CA SER A 184 6.85 8.37 -20.60
C SER A 184 6.13 9.53 -21.27
#